data_AF-A0A4U2EKS1-F1
#
_entry.id   AF-A0A4U2EKS1-F1
#
_cell.length_a   1.000
_cell.length_b   1.000
_cell.length_c   1.000
_cell.angle_alpha   90.00
_cell.angle_beta   90.00
_cell.angle_gamma   90.00
#
_symmetry.space_group_name_H-M   'P 1'
#
loop_
_entity.id
_entity.type
_entity.pdbx_description
1 polymer ?
#
loop_
_entity_poly.entity_id
_entity_poly.type
_entity_poly.pdbx_seq_one_letter_code
_entity_poly.pdbx_strand_id
1 'polypeptide(L)'
;MKTKLSNAVSMCLMLALSLSGWVTSIYIFKETKKYQDELLEGKLINAFNILEHSIKDISSEHEIYQKIKEWHQHKKSAQLGSLKTVCTYAPEMIVLLSPIFCEKTAIRVCDVSFDL
;
A
#
# COMPACT_ATOMS: atom_id res chain seq x y z
N MET A 1 -45.77 7.37 38.81
CA MET A 1 -45.81 7.73 37.37
C MET A 1 -44.55 8.47 36.92
N LYS A 2 -44.10 9.53 37.62
CA LYS A 2 -42.88 10.31 37.30
C LYS A 2 -41.58 9.49 37.20
N THR A 3 -41.37 8.52 38.08
CA THR A 3 -40.17 7.65 38.08
C THR A 3 -40.11 6.68 36.89
N LYS A 4 -41.25 6.11 36.48
CA LYS A 4 -41.32 5.24 35.29
C LYS A 4 -41.03 6.01 34.00
N LEU A 5 -41.52 7.25 33.89
CA LEU A 5 -41.24 8.11 32.73
C LEU A 5 -39.76 8.52 32.66
N SER A 6 -39.17 8.89 33.80
CA SER A 6 -37.73 9.21 33.89
C SER A 6 -36.84 8.03 33.46
N ASN A 7 -37.18 6.82 33.89
CA ASN A 7 -36.44 5.61 33.54
C ASN A 7 -36.56 5.27 32.05
N ALA A 8 -37.74 5.46 31.46
CA ALA A 8 -37.95 5.25 30.02
C ALA A 8 -37.14 6.24 29.17
N VAL A 9 -37.11 7.53 29.57
CA VAL A 9 -36.32 8.55 28.87
C VAL A 9 -34.82 8.23 28.96
N SER A 10 -34.32 7.86 30.14
CA SER A 10 -32.93 7.45 30.33
C SER A 10 -32.56 6.23 29.46
N MET A 11 -33.44 5.23 29.39
CA MET A 11 -33.23 4.05 28.55
C MET A 11 -33.21 4.41 27.06
N CYS A 12 -34.13 5.26 26.59
CA CYS A 12 -34.12 5.75 25.21
C CYS A 12 -32.85 6.53 24.88
N LEU A 13 -32.36 7.37 25.79
CA LEU A 13 -31.11 8.11 25.61
C LEU A 13 -29.92 7.15 25.53
N MET A 14 -29.84 6.15 26.41
CA MET A 14 -28.77 5.14 26.37
C MET A 14 -28.79 4.32 25.08
N LEU A 15 -29.98 3.92 24.61
CA LEU A 15 -30.14 3.21 23.35
C LEU A 15 -29.75 4.08 22.16
N ALA A 16 -30.17 5.36 22.15
CA ALA A 16 -29.81 6.30 21.10
C ALA A 16 -28.29 6.57 21.06
N LEU A 17 -27.65 6.73 22.22
CA LEU A 17 -26.20 6.90 22.33
C LEU A 17 -25.43 5.65 21.90
N SER A 18 -25.91 4.47 22.27
CA SER A 18 -25.30 3.22 21.83
C SER A 18 -25.40 3.05 20.32
N LEU A 19 -26.58 3.29 19.75
CA LEU A 19 -26.81 3.16 18.31
C LEU A 19 -26.02 4.21 17.52
N SER A 20 -25.96 5.46 17.99
CA SER A 20 -25.18 6.51 17.34
C SER A 20 -23.68 6.20 17.39
N GLY A 21 -23.19 5.58 18.46
CA GLY A 21 -21.83 5.05 18.56
C GLY A 21 -21.54 4.04 17.45
N TRP A 22 -22.39 3.02 17.28
CA TRP A 22 -22.22 2.01 16.23
C TRP A 22 -22.24 2.61 14.81
N VAL A 23 -23.19 3.50 14.52
CA VAL A 23 -23.27 4.17 13.21
C VAL A 23 -22.01 4.99 12.95
N THR A 24 -21.54 5.74 13.95
CA THR A 24 -20.33 6.56 13.85
C THR A 24 -19.08 5.68 13.65
N SER A 25 -18.95 4.57 14.38
CA SER A 25 -17.83 3.64 14.23
C SER A 25 -17.79 3.01 12.83
N ILE A 26 -18.94 2.60 12.29
CA ILE A 26 -19.02 2.06 10.92
C ILE A 26 -18.61 3.13 9.90
N TYR A 27 -19.08 4.37 10.08
CA TYR A 27 -18.71 5.48 9.21
C TYR A 27 -17.20 5.74 9.22
N ILE A 28 -16.61 5.91 10.42
CA ILE A 28 -15.17 6.15 10.56
C ILE A 28 -14.36 4.99 9.99
N PHE A 29 -14.78 3.75 10.22
CA PHE A 29 -14.11 2.57 9.66
C PHE A 29 -14.10 2.58 8.13
N LYS A 30 -15.24 2.91 7.50
CA LYS A 30 -15.34 2.99 6.04
C LYS A 30 -14.45 4.08 5.46
N GLU A 31 -14.49 5.29 6.03
CA GLU A 31 -13.66 6.40 5.57
C GLU A 31 -12.17 6.12 5.78
N THR A 32 -11.81 5.52 6.93
CA THR A 32 -10.42 5.14 7.21
C THR A 32 -9.93 4.10 6.22
N LYS A 33 -10.75 3.09 5.90
CA LYS A 33 -10.39 2.07 4.92
C LYS A 33 -10.20 2.67 3.53
N LYS A 34 -11.14 3.52 3.09
CA LYS A 34 -11.03 4.24 1.81
C LYS A 34 -9.75 5.07 1.74
N TYR A 35 -9.45 5.83 2.79
CA TYR A 35 -8.22 6.61 2.86
C TYR A 35 -6.96 5.74 2.83
N GLN A 36 -6.97 4.57 3.48
CA GLN A 36 -5.86 3.63 3.41
C GLN A 36 -5.65 3.08 1.98
N ASP A 37 -6.74 2.79 1.27
CA ASP A 37 -6.68 2.33 -0.12
C ASP A 37 -6.10 3.43 -1.04
N GLU A 38 -6.55 4.68 -0.90
CA GLU A 38 -6.01 5.84 -1.64
C GLU A 38 -4.52 6.09 -1.32
N LEU A 39 -4.13 5.95 -0.05
CA LEU A 39 -2.73 6.05 0.36
C LEU A 39 -1.86 4.92 -0.23
N LEU A 40 -2.40 3.71 -0.34
CA LEU A 40 -1.69 2.60 -0.95
C LEU A 40 -1.48 2.84 -2.45
N GLU A 41 -2.50 3.33 -3.15
CA GLU A 41 -2.41 3.72 -4.55
C GLU A 41 -1.34 4.80 -4.76
N GLY A 42 -1.37 5.87 -3.96
CA GLY A 42 -0.36 6.93 -4.04
C GLY A 42 1.07 6.43 -3.76
N LYS A 43 1.23 5.51 -2.80
CA LYS A 43 2.53 4.87 -2.53
C LYS A 43 3.00 4.02 -3.71
N LEU A 44 2.11 3.27 -4.33
CA LEU A 44 2.41 2.44 -5.51
C LEU A 44 2.83 3.30 -6.71
N ILE A 45 2.08 4.36 -7.02
CA ILE A 45 2.43 5.29 -8.11
C ILE A 45 3.79 5.94 -7.86
N ASN A 46 4.04 6.43 -6.65
CA ASN A 46 5.32 7.04 -6.31
C ASN A 46 6.48 6.03 -6.40
N ALA A 47 6.28 4.81 -5.91
CA ALA A 47 7.27 3.75 -6.01
C ALA A 47 7.56 3.40 -7.48
N PHE A 48 6.53 3.26 -8.30
CA PHE A 48 6.66 3.01 -9.73
C PHE A 48 7.49 4.11 -10.41
N ASN A 49 7.15 5.39 -10.19
CA ASN A 49 7.85 6.52 -10.80
C ASN A 49 9.35 6.57 -10.42
N ILE A 50 9.68 6.26 -9.15
CA ILE A 50 11.08 6.18 -8.70
C ILE A 50 11.81 5.08 -9.46
N LEU A 51 11.20 3.91 -9.61
CA LEU A 51 11.80 2.78 -10.33
C LEU A 51 11.96 3.10 -11.81
N GLU A 52 10.91 3.59 -12.47
CA GLU A 52 10.89 3.96 -13.88
C GLU A 52 12.03 4.94 -14.18
N HIS A 53 12.15 6.00 -13.37
CA HIS A 53 13.23 6.97 -13.50
C HIS A 53 14.61 6.34 -13.27
N SER A 54 14.73 5.43 -12.31
CA SER A 54 16.01 4.82 -11.93
C SER A 54 16.53 3.80 -12.94
N ILE A 55 15.67 3.28 -13.83
CA ILE A 55 16.05 2.28 -14.83
C ILE A 55 15.91 2.75 -16.28
N LYS A 56 15.47 3.99 -16.50
CA LYS A 56 15.13 4.54 -17.82
C LYS A 56 16.23 4.33 -18.88
N ASP A 57 17.49 4.44 -18.48
CA ASP A 57 18.64 4.37 -19.39
C ASP A 57 19.29 2.98 -19.41
N ILE A 58 18.69 1.98 -18.76
CA ILE A 58 19.19 0.61 -18.74
C ILE A 58 18.79 -0.11 -20.02
N SER A 59 19.74 -0.79 -20.64
CA SER A 59 19.59 -1.41 -21.97
C SER A 59 19.59 -2.94 -21.96
N SER A 60 19.90 -3.56 -20.82
CA SER A 60 19.95 -5.01 -20.70
C SER A 60 19.47 -5.54 -19.36
N GLU A 61 19.01 -6.79 -19.34
CA GLU A 61 18.59 -7.49 -18.13
C GLU A 61 19.73 -7.59 -17.10
N HIS A 62 20.97 -7.74 -17.57
CA HIS A 62 22.16 -7.80 -16.72
C HIS A 62 22.38 -6.49 -15.94
N GLU A 63 22.27 -5.35 -16.61
CA GLU A 63 22.41 -4.02 -15.99
C GLU A 63 21.33 -3.77 -14.94
N ILE A 64 20.09 -4.22 -15.18
CA ILE A 64 19.01 -4.16 -14.18
C ILE A 64 19.40 -4.91 -12.92
N TYR A 65 19.91 -6.14 -13.06
CA TYR A 65 20.34 -6.93 -11.90
C TYR A 65 21.51 -6.30 -11.15
N GLN A 66 22.46 -5.68 -11.85
CA GLN A 66 23.54 -4.93 -11.20
C GLN A 66 22.98 -3.76 -10.41
N LYS A 67 22.07 -2.97 -10.98
CA LYS A 67 21.43 -1.84 -10.30
C LYS A 67 20.64 -2.27 -9.06
N ILE A 68 19.90 -3.37 -9.14
CA ILE A 68 19.16 -3.91 -7.98
C ILE A 68 20.15 -4.34 -6.88
N LYS A 69 21.25 -5.02 -7.24
CA LYS A 69 22.30 -5.39 -6.28
C LYS A 69 22.94 -4.16 -5.64
N GLU A 70 23.22 -3.12 -6.41
CA GLU A 70 23.73 -1.83 -5.89
C GLU A 70 22.74 -1.21 -4.89
N TRP A 71 21.45 -1.14 -5.23
CA TRP A 71 20.42 -0.61 -4.32
C TRP A 71 20.34 -1.39 -3.02
N HIS A 72 20.61 -2.70 -3.09
CA HIS A 72 20.62 -3.57 -1.93
C HIS A 72 21.84 -3.39 -1.02
N GLN A 73 23.02 -3.21 -1.62
CA GLN A 73 24.23 -2.80 -0.88
C GLN A 73 24.00 -1.47 -0.14
N HIS A 74 23.25 -0.57 -0.76
CA HIS A 74 22.79 0.68 -0.16
C HIS A 74 21.43 0.51 0.53
N LYS A 75 21.37 -0.32 1.60
CA LYS A 75 20.19 -0.75 2.39
C LYS A 75 19.10 0.29 2.73
N LYS A 76 19.32 1.58 2.47
CA LYS A 76 18.40 2.70 2.68
C LYS A 76 18.12 3.52 1.40
N SER A 77 18.20 2.90 0.22
CA SER A 77 17.88 3.59 -1.03
C SER A 77 16.36 3.69 -1.25
N ALA A 78 15.91 4.83 -1.77
CA ALA A 78 14.50 5.02 -2.12
C ALA A 78 14.05 4.01 -3.20
N GLN A 79 14.98 3.59 -4.05
CA GLN A 79 14.79 2.59 -5.08
C GLN A 79 14.50 1.22 -4.49
N LEU A 80 15.28 0.76 -3.50
CA LEU A 80 15.02 -0.52 -2.83
C LEU A 80 13.67 -0.52 -2.11
N GLY A 81 13.32 0.58 -1.43
CA GLY A 81 12.00 0.74 -0.80
C GLY A 81 10.86 0.73 -1.81
N SER A 82 11.07 1.37 -2.96
CA SER A 82 10.11 1.39 -4.07
C SER A 82 9.94 0.01 -4.69
N LEU A 83 11.04 -0.70 -4.92
CA LEU A 83 11.05 -2.07 -5.46
C LEU A 83 10.25 -3.01 -4.57
N LYS A 84 10.51 -2.99 -3.26
CA LYS A 84 9.77 -3.78 -2.27
C LYS A 84 8.28 -3.43 -2.26
N THR A 85 7.95 -2.14 -2.37
CA THR A 85 6.56 -1.69 -2.41
C THR A 85 5.83 -2.26 -3.62
N VAL A 86 6.39 -2.10 -4.83
CA VAL A 86 5.78 -2.63 -6.06
C VAL A 86 5.70 -4.17 -6.00
N CYS A 87 6.77 -4.86 -5.64
CA CYS A 87 6.78 -6.32 -5.56
C CYS A 87 5.81 -6.89 -4.51
N THR A 88 5.51 -6.16 -3.43
CA THR A 88 4.58 -6.61 -2.39
C THR A 88 3.12 -6.44 -2.81
N TYR A 89 2.79 -5.32 -3.46
CA TYR A 89 1.39 -4.92 -3.66
C TYR A 89 0.91 -5.02 -5.11
N ALA A 90 1.81 -4.94 -6.10
CA ALA A 90 1.50 -4.96 -7.53
C ALA A 90 2.71 -5.44 -8.39
N PRO A 91 3.20 -6.68 -8.18
CA PRO A 91 4.40 -7.19 -8.87
C PRO A 91 4.28 -7.18 -10.40
N GLU A 92 3.06 -7.28 -10.94
CA GLU A 92 2.77 -7.17 -12.36
C GLU A 92 3.15 -5.81 -12.95
N MET A 93 3.25 -4.73 -12.16
CA MET A 93 3.69 -3.43 -12.68
C MET A 93 5.17 -3.43 -13.08
N ILE A 94 5.98 -4.38 -12.61
CA ILE A 94 7.41 -4.44 -12.96
C ILE A 94 7.61 -4.59 -14.47
N VAL A 95 6.75 -5.37 -15.16
CA VAL A 95 6.86 -5.52 -16.63
C VAL A 95 6.58 -4.23 -17.41
N LEU A 96 5.94 -3.25 -16.76
CA LEU A 96 5.63 -1.95 -17.37
C LEU A 96 6.80 -0.96 -17.26
N LEU A 97 7.77 -1.21 -16.38
CA LEU A 97 8.88 -0.28 -16.14
C LEU A 97 9.86 -0.19 -17.33
N SER A 98 9.99 -1.27 -18.11
CA SER A 98 10.89 -1.33 -19.27
C SER A 98 10.51 -2.49 -20.17
N PRO A 99 10.63 -2.35 -21.52
CA PRO A 99 10.44 -3.46 -22.45
C PRO A 99 11.43 -4.61 -22.26
N ILE A 100 12.50 -4.41 -21.48
CA ILE A 100 13.47 -5.44 -21.10
C ILE A 100 12.85 -6.42 -20.09
N PHE A 101 11.89 -5.98 -19.29
CA PHE A 101 11.22 -6.84 -18.33
C PHE A 101 10.20 -7.74 -19.01
N CYS A 102 10.54 -9.01 -19.15
CA CYS A 102 9.55 -10.06 -19.37
C CYS A 102 8.98 -10.57 -18.03
N GLU A 103 7.86 -11.28 -18.06
CA GLU A 103 7.19 -11.83 -16.88
C GLU A 103 8.15 -12.65 -15.99
N LYS A 104 9.06 -13.42 -16.58
CA LYS A 104 10.09 -14.20 -15.86
C LYS A 104 11.11 -13.31 -15.14
N THR A 105 11.53 -12.23 -15.80
CA THR A 105 12.47 -11.26 -15.22
C THR A 105 11.81 -10.52 -14.06
N ALA A 106 10.54 -10.14 -14.19
CA ALA A 106 9.76 -9.49 -13.14
C ALA A 106 9.65 -10.35 -11.87
N ILE A 107 9.30 -11.63 -12.01
CA ILE A 107 9.26 -12.59 -10.90
C ILE A 107 10.63 -12.65 -10.21
N ARG A 108 11.70 -12.84 -11.00
CA ARG A 108 13.06 -12.96 -10.46
C ARG A 108 13.53 -11.68 -9.76
N VAL A 109 13.19 -10.50 -10.28
CA VAL A 109 13.53 -9.22 -9.65
C VAL A 109 12.85 -9.09 -8.28
N CYS A 110 11.58 -9.50 -8.18
CA CYS A 110 10.89 -9.50 -6.92
C CYS A 110 11.45 -10.52 -5.93
N ASP A 111 11.79 -11.74 -6.35
CA ASP A 111 12.44 -12.74 -5.49
C ASP A 111 13.78 -12.22 -4.91
N VAL A 112 14.63 -11.66 -5.77
CA VAL A 112 15.94 -11.10 -5.36
C VAL A 112 15.79 -9.93 -4.39
N SER A 113 14.68 -9.17 -4.45
CA SER A 113 14.42 -8.06 -3.53
C SER A 113 14.15 -8.48 -2.08
N PHE A 114 13.80 -9.76 -1.86
CA PHE A 114 13.49 -10.33 -0.54
C PHE A 114 14.59 -11.25 0.01
N ASP A 115 15.47 -11.81 -0.84
CA ASP A 115 16.42 -12.88 -0.48
C ASP A 115 17.87 -12.45 -0.20
N LEU A 116 18.21 -11.16 -0.27
CA LEU A 116 19.54 -10.63 0.07
C LEU A 116 19.49 -9.71 1.30
#